data_AF-A0A955PYV1-F1
#
_entry.id   AF-A0A955PYV1-F1
#
_cell.length_a   1.000
_cell.length_b   1.000
_cell.length_c   1.000
_cell.angle_alpha   90.00
_cell.angle_beta   90.00
_cell.angle_gamma   90.00
#
_symmetry.space_group_name_H-M   'P 1'
#
loop_
_entity.id
_entity.type
_entity.pdbx_description
1 polymer ?
#
loop_
_entity_poly.entity_id
_entity_poly.type
_entity_poly.pdbx_seq_one_letter_code
_entity_poly.pdbx_strand_id
1 'polypeptide(L)'
;MTMCVSSGLRHPSLFHWGKKGALKPGVAGMVGLMGSICLILIGFTLPAMAVPTAEELLKALPLSDGERKDVLKGEIVRFTTEEGSDRELALGAVLLVSKAPENLVSLWREAVVFKLVGAVTAFGEISDKGTVGDFAGLKLEPNGEEEAKRYLEAEPGDTLNLDMKEISAFQALKAKGGAQADVEALVRELLLARYQAYRDKGLTGIPPYARGGKTMFQLSQDLLLATNEAKLVAKYFPSFHQTLLKYPDIQAKPLEVRFNWANVDVFSRPTLILSHRMLFNEGEAYVVVDRHYYASHEYNGLQSLGGALPTKEGSLLVSLYRISTDGVAGFGSSAKHPVARGLMGPYFEEIFEGLRKKTE
;
A
#
# COMPACT_ATOMS: atom_id res chain seq x y z
N MET A 1 41.61 33.73 18.92
CA MET A 1 41.77 33.60 17.45
C MET A 1 40.69 32.63 17.00
N THR A 2 39.42 33.02 16.87
CA THR A 2 38.84 34.09 16.05
C THR A 2 39.15 33.90 14.57
N MET A 3 38.20 33.35 13.81
CA MET A 3 37.77 33.95 12.55
C MET A 3 36.41 33.40 12.11
N CYS A 4 35.42 34.29 12.16
CA CYS A 4 34.20 34.26 11.36
C CYS A 4 34.55 34.37 9.87
N VAL A 5 33.72 33.76 9.01
CA VAL A 5 33.32 34.37 7.74
C VAL A 5 31.85 34.05 7.45
N SER A 6 31.05 35.11 7.32
CA SER A 6 29.70 35.12 6.79
C SER A 6 29.70 35.64 5.34
N SER A 7 28.83 35.10 4.48
CA SER A 7 28.10 35.77 3.38
C SER A 7 27.51 34.66 2.49
N GLY A 8 26.26 34.62 2.05
CA GLY A 8 25.24 35.64 1.88
C GLY A 8 25.03 35.88 0.38
N LEU A 9 24.06 35.22 -0.26
CA LEU A 9 23.56 35.49 -1.64
C LEU A 9 22.21 34.77 -1.80
N ARG A 10 21.06 35.44 -1.55
CA ARG A 10 20.14 36.12 -2.51
C ARG A 10 19.43 35.18 -3.51
N HIS A 11 18.14 34.98 -3.24
CA HIS A 11 17.09 34.57 -4.19
C HIS A 11 16.87 35.63 -5.29
N PRO A 12 16.38 35.20 -6.46
CA PRO A 12 15.46 35.98 -7.25
C PRO A 12 14.09 35.30 -7.37
N SER A 13 13.06 35.99 -6.89
CA SER A 13 11.68 35.88 -7.35
C SER A 13 11.54 36.58 -8.70
N LEU A 14 10.77 36.04 -9.64
CA LEU A 14 10.05 36.79 -10.68
C LEU A 14 9.14 35.81 -11.44
N PHE A 15 7.83 35.92 -11.28
CA PHE A 15 6.86 36.10 -12.38
C PHE A 15 5.46 36.29 -11.80
N HIS A 16 4.94 37.49 -12.02
CA HIS A 16 3.62 37.97 -11.66
C HIS A 16 2.91 38.21 -13.00
N TRP A 17 1.73 37.62 -13.22
CA TRP A 17 0.81 38.07 -14.27
C TRP A 17 -0.58 38.22 -13.68
N GLY A 18 -1.18 39.38 -13.92
CA GLY A 18 -2.31 39.89 -13.18
C GLY A 18 -3.66 39.83 -13.90
N LYS A 19 -4.69 40.07 -13.07
CA LYS A 19 -5.97 40.78 -13.29
C LYS A 19 -6.90 40.26 -14.41
N LYS A 20 -8.04 39.67 -14.04
CA LYS A 20 -9.37 40.29 -13.75
C LYS A 20 -10.14 40.72 -15.00
N GLY A 21 -11.25 40.03 -15.25
CA GLY A 21 -12.40 40.51 -16.00
C GLY A 21 -13.68 39.97 -15.36
N ALA A 22 -14.52 40.86 -14.85
CA ALA A 22 -15.80 40.56 -14.23
C ALA A 22 -16.92 40.68 -15.27
N LEU A 23 -17.97 39.86 -15.16
CA LEU A 23 -19.29 40.14 -15.73
C LEU A 23 -20.39 39.72 -14.74
N LYS A 24 -21.38 40.61 -14.64
CA LYS A 24 -22.46 40.69 -13.64
C LYS A 24 -23.69 39.84 -14.03
N PRO A 25 -24.67 39.66 -13.11
CA PRO A 25 -25.75 38.68 -13.20
C PRO A 25 -27.08 39.24 -13.74
N GLY A 26 -27.96 38.33 -14.14
CA GLY A 26 -29.37 38.52 -14.53
C GLY A 26 -29.78 37.33 -15.42
N VAL A 27 -30.97 36.72 -15.39
CA VAL A 27 -32.30 37.10 -14.89
C VAL A 27 -33.09 35.79 -14.62
N ALA A 28 -34.10 35.91 -13.78
CA ALA A 28 -35.13 34.95 -13.40
C ALA A 28 -35.81 34.18 -14.55
N GLY A 29 -36.36 33.01 -14.22
CA GLY A 29 -37.33 32.31 -15.06
C GLY A 29 -37.66 30.91 -14.54
N MET A 30 -38.49 30.82 -13.50
CA MET A 30 -39.07 29.57 -13.01
C MET A 30 -40.52 29.45 -13.51
N VAL A 31 -40.93 28.20 -13.78
CA VAL A 31 -42.30 27.69 -14.03
C VAL A 31 -42.72 27.57 -15.50
N GLY A 32 -42.88 26.31 -15.95
CA GLY A 32 -43.64 26.02 -17.16
C GLY A 32 -43.47 24.61 -17.76
N LEU A 33 -44.35 23.69 -17.33
CA LEU A 33 -45.00 22.65 -18.14
C LEU A 33 -44.34 21.28 -18.44
N MET A 34 -45.14 20.26 -18.13
CA MET A 34 -45.19 18.88 -18.59
C MET A 34 -44.55 18.56 -19.96
N GLY A 35 -43.73 17.52 -19.96
CA GLY A 35 -43.40 16.73 -21.14
C GLY A 35 -43.03 15.31 -20.72
N SER A 36 -44.00 14.40 -20.73
CA SER A 36 -43.76 12.97 -20.56
C SER A 36 -42.96 12.46 -21.75
N ILE A 37 -41.65 12.30 -21.58
CA ILE A 37 -40.80 11.54 -22.49
C ILE A 37 -40.65 10.16 -21.85
N CYS A 38 -41.34 9.17 -22.43
CA CYS A 38 -41.00 7.77 -22.27
C CYS A 38 -39.56 7.56 -22.78
N LEU A 39 -38.58 7.63 -21.87
CA LEU A 39 -37.26 7.06 -22.11
C LEU A 39 -37.44 5.54 -22.12
N ILE A 40 -37.45 4.96 -23.32
CA ILE A 40 -37.14 3.55 -23.51
C ILE A 40 -35.70 3.39 -23.03
N LEU A 41 -35.53 2.96 -21.79
CA LEU A 41 -34.27 2.45 -21.27
C LEU A 41 -33.96 1.15 -22.03
N ILE A 42 -33.37 1.28 -23.21
CA ILE A 42 -32.61 0.19 -23.81
C ILE A 42 -31.45 -0.01 -22.84
N GLY A 43 -31.61 -0.98 -21.94
CA GLY A 43 -30.53 -1.46 -21.11
C GLY A 43 -29.47 -2.01 -22.03
N PHE A 44 -28.47 -1.18 -22.36
CA PHE A 44 -27.20 -1.69 -22.84
C PHE A 44 -26.60 -2.46 -21.67
N THR A 45 -26.85 -3.77 -21.65
CA THR A 45 -25.97 -4.69 -20.95
C THR A 45 -24.64 -4.57 -21.67
N LEU A 46 -23.74 -3.72 -21.15
CA LEU A 46 -22.35 -3.76 -21.55
C LEU A 46 -21.92 -5.23 -21.41
N PRO A 47 -21.34 -5.86 -22.46
CA PRO A 47 -20.84 -7.21 -22.33
C PRO A 47 -19.90 -7.22 -21.13
N ALA A 48 -20.13 -8.16 -20.21
CA ALA A 48 -19.19 -8.40 -19.11
C ALA A 48 -17.80 -8.54 -19.76
N MET A 49 -16.86 -7.67 -19.38
CA MET A 49 -15.52 -7.80 -19.92
C MET A 49 -15.00 -9.17 -19.51
N ALA A 50 -14.56 -9.95 -20.49
CA ALA A 50 -14.04 -11.27 -20.20
C ALA A 50 -12.81 -11.12 -19.30
N VAL A 51 -12.86 -11.81 -18.16
CA VAL A 51 -11.70 -12.03 -17.30
C VAL A 51 -10.58 -12.63 -18.15
N PRO A 52 -9.32 -12.18 -17.99
CA PRO A 52 -8.21 -12.67 -18.79
C PRO A 52 -8.02 -14.16 -18.58
N THR A 53 -7.63 -14.85 -19.64
CA THR A 53 -7.08 -16.20 -19.52
C THR A 53 -5.69 -16.12 -18.86
N ALA A 54 -5.26 -17.22 -18.24
CA ALA A 54 -3.90 -17.32 -17.71
C ALA A 54 -2.82 -17.11 -18.80
N GLU A 55 -3.08 -17.53 -20.03
CA GLU A 55 -2.16 -17.32 -21.15
C GLU A 55 -2.04 -15.84 -21.53
N GLU A 56 -3.16 -15.11 -21.58
CA GLU A 56 -3.16 -13.66 -21.83
C GLU A 56 -2.44 -12.90 -20.71
N LEU A 57 -2.63 -13.31 -19.45
CA LEU A 57 -1.93 -12.71 -18.33
C LEU A 57 -0.42 -12.99 -18.42
N LEU A 58 -0.02 -14.24 -18.65
CA LEU A 58 1.39 -14.64 -18.74
C LEU A 58 2.13 -13.94 -19.89
N LYS A 59 1.44 -13.67 -21.02
CA LYS A 59 1.96 -12.87 -22.13
C LYS A 59 2.09 -11.38 -21.80
N ALA A 60 1.27 -10.86 -20.90
CA ALA A 60 1.30 -9.46 -20.48
C ALA A 60 2.37 -9.17 -19.42
N LEU A 61 2.90 -10.21 -18.76
CA LEU A 61 4.02 -10.08 -17.82
C LEU A 61 5.35 -9.87 -18.56
N PRO A 62 6.31 -9.13 -17.98
CA PRO A 62 7.62 -8.85 -18.58
C PRO A 62 8.56 -10.06 -18.45
N LEU A 63 8.15 -11.19 -19.02
CA LEU A 63 8.88 -12.46 -19.03
C LEU A 63 9.38 -12.78 -20.44
N SER A 64 10.53 -13.44 -20.53
CA SER A 64 11.03 -14.10 -21.74
C SER A 64 10.25 -15.39 -22.03
N ASP A 65 10.41 -15.93 -23.24
CA ASP A 65 9.76 -17.20 -23.61
C ASP A 65 10.29 -18.41 -22.82
N GLY A 66 11.56 -18.35 -22.37
CA GLY A 66 12.13 -19.36 -21.49
C GLY A 66 11.45 -19.34 -20.12
N GLU A 67 11.42 -18.16 -19.50
CA GLU A 67 10.75 -17.93 -18.22
C GLU A 67 9.27 -18.32 -18.24
N ARG A 68 8.54 -18.01 -19.33
CA ARG A 68 7.15 -18.47 -19.49
C ARG A 68 7.03 -19.99 -19.48
N LYS A 69 7.97 -20.71 -20.12
CA LYS A 69 7.97 -22.18 -20.10
C LYS A 69 8.29 -22.71 -18.71
N ASP A 70 9.15 -22.04 -17.96
CA ASP A 70 9.53 -22.46 -16.62
C ASP A 70 8.35 -22.30 -15.64
N VAL A 71 7.56 -21.21 -15.76
CA VAL A 71 6.28 -21.07 -15.04
C VAL A 71 5.35 -22.24 -15.31
N LEU A 72 5.20 -22.64 -16.57
CA LEU A 72 4.32 -23.76 -16.96
C LEU A 72 4.81 -25.12 -16.46
N LYS A 73 6.07 -25.23 -16.03
CA LYS A 73 6.61 -26.42 -15.34
C LYS A 73 6.42 -26.36 -13.81
N GLY A 74 5.80 -25.29 -13.29
CA GLY A 74 5.63 -25.07 -11.84
C GLY A 74 6.80 -24.36 -11.16
N GLU A 75 7.79 -23.87 -11.92
CA GLU A 75 8.89 -23.09 -11.33
C GLU A 75 8.39 -21.71 -10.88
N ILE A 76 8.96 -21.18 -9.79
CA ILE A 76 8.71 -19.80 -9.36
C ILE A 76 9.62 -18.92 -10.21
N VAL A 77 9.02 -18.04 -11.00
CA VAL A 77 9.75 -17.10 -11.84
C VAL A 77 9.54 -15.69 -11.31
N ARG A 78 10.64 -15.00 -11.00
CA ARG A 78 10.65 -13.61 -10.55
C ARG A 78 10.71 -12.66 -11.73
N PHE A 79 10.12 -11.49 -11.58
CA PHE A 79 10.21 -10.43 -12.57
C PHE A 79 10.18 -9.05 -11.90
N THR A 80 10.63 -8.03 -12.63
CA THR A 80 10.48 -6.63 -12.25
C THR A 80 9.64 -5.91 -13.29
N THR A 81 9.00 -4.82 -12.91
CA THR A 81 8.24 -3.97 -13.85
C THR A 81 8.67 -2.51 -13.70
N GLU A 82 8.14 -1.65 -14.54
CA GLU A 82 8.37 -0.21 -14.47
C GLU A 82 7.94 0.33 -13.10
N GLU A 83 8.77 1.20 -12.53
CA GLU A 83 8.53 1.89 -11.26
C GLU A 83 8.02 3.30 -11.59
N GLY A 84 6.97 3.74 -10.91
CA GLY A 84 6.33 5.03 -11.16
C GLY A 84 7.08 6.22 -10.54
N SER A 85 8.09 5.97 -9.70
CA SER A 85 8.92 7.00 -9.07
C SER A 85 10.31 6.47 -8.71
N ASP A 86 11.25 7.37 -8.43
CA ASP A 86 12.61 7.05 -7.98
C ASP A 86 12.70 6.44 -6.57
N ARG A 87 11.60 6.44 -5.83
CA ARG A 87 11.46 5.86 -4.48
C ARG A 87 10.70 4.55 -4.46
N GLU A 88 10.25 4.09 -5.63
CA GLU A 88 9.47 2.87 -5.74
C GLU A 88 10.34 1.68 -6.12
N LEU A 89 10.14 0.55 -5.44
CA LEU A 89 10.63 -0.76 -5.85
C LEU A 89 9.47 -1.61 -6.33
N ALA A 90 9.60 -2.17 -7.53
CA ALA A 90 8.62 -3.10 -8.10
C ALA A 90 9.22 -4.48 -8.35
N LEU A 91 8.68 -5.50 -7.68
CA LEU A 91 9.12 -6.89 -7.78
C LEU A 91 7.90 -7.82 -7.76
N GLY A 92 7.86 -8.78 -8.68
CA GLY A 92 6.82 -9.79 -8.75
C GLY A 92 7.37 -11.19 -8.89
N ALA A 93 6.49 -12.16 -8.70
CA ALA A 93 6.74 -13.52 -9.11
C ALA A 93 5.45 -14.18 -9.61
N VAL A 94 5.62 -15.25 -10.37
CA VAL A 94 4.54 -16.05 -10.92
C VAL A 94 4.88 -17.53 -10.78
N LEU A 95 3.89 -18.35 -10.48
CA LEU A 95 3.99 -19.81 -10.52
C LEU A 95 2.67 -20.46 -10.93
N LEU A 96 2.74 -21.67 -11.47
CA LEU A 96 1.58 -22.53 -11.68
C LEU A 96 1.43 -23.48 -10.48
N VAL A 97 0.21 -23.61 -9.94
CA VAL A 97 -0.12 -24.55 -8.86
C VAL A 97 -1.27 -25.47 -9.28
N SER A 98 -1.36 -26.66 -8.68
CA SER A 98 -2.37 -27.66 -9.02
C SER A 98 -3.76 -27.38 -8.43
N LYS A 99 -3.86 -26.52 -7.41
CA LYS A 99 -5.13 -26.15 -6.78
C LYS A 99 -5.90 -25.12 -7.60
N ALA A 100 -7.22 -25.31 -7.71
CA ALA A 100 -8.12 -24.34 -8.31
C ALA A 100 -8.24 -23.04 -7.48
N PRO A 101 -8.57 -21.88 -8.08
CA PRO A 101 -8.50 -20.58 -7.40
C PRO A 101 -9.31 -20.50 -6.11
N GLU A 102 -10.51 -21.09 -6.08
CA GLU A 102 -11.41 -21.12 -4.92
C GLU A 102 -10.79 -21.84 -3.70
N ASN A 103 -9.89 -22.79 -3.93
CA ASN A 103 -9.19 -23.52 -2.88
C ASN A 103 -7.98 -22.76 -2.32
N LEU A 104 -7.62 -21.63 -2.93
CA LEU A 104 -6.53 -20.75 -2.50
C LEU A 104 -7.03 -19.57 -1.68
N VAL A 105 -8.33 -19.30 -1.73
CA VAL A 105 -8.96 -18.14 -1.09
C VAL A 105 -8.73 -18.11 0.42
N SER A 106 -8.71 -19.26 1.09
CA SER A 106 -8.42 -19.34 2.53
C SER A 106 -7.02 -18.81 2.87
N LEU A 107 -6.02 -19.05 2.00
CA LEU A 107 -4.66 -18.53 2.19
C LEU A 107 -4.65 -17.00 2.21
N TRP A 108 -5.52 -16.37 1.42
CA TRP A 108 -5.66 -14.93 1.42
C TRP A 108 -6.54 -14.40 2.55
N ARG A 109 -7.63 -15.09 2.91
CA ARG A 109 -8.50 -14.65 4.00
C ARG A 109 -7.80 -14.66 5.35
N GLU A 110 -6.98 -15.68 5.62
CA GLU A 110 -6.30 -15.85 6.92
C GLU A 110 -5.01 -15.04 7.06
N ALA A 111 -4.73 -14.13 6.12
CA ALA A 111 -3.45 -13.41 6.08
C ALA A 111 -2.24 -14.34 6.17
N VAL A 112 -2.28 -15.50 5.49
CA VAL A 112 -1.25 -16.55 5.63
C VAL A 112 0.16 -16.05 5.33
N VAL A 113 0.32 -15.02 4.49
CA VAL A 113 1.62 -14.34 4.28
C VAL A 113 2.26 -13.92 5.61
N PHE A 114 1.50 -13.39 6.56
CA PHE A 114 2.01 -13.05 7.89
C PHE A 114 2.43 -14.28 8.72
N LYS A 115 1.84 -15.45 8.45
CA LYS A 115 2.23 -16.72 9.09
C LYS A 115 3.42 -17.40 8.41
N LEU A 116 3.72 -17.03 7.16
CA LEU A 116 4.77 -17.64 6.35
C LEU A 116 6.11 -16.91 6.46
N VAL A 117 6.10 -15.64 6.86
CA VAL A 117 7.32 -14.83 7.00
C VAL A 117 7.83 -14.97 8.43
N GLY A 118 8.97 -15.63 8.61
CA GLY A 118 9.56 -15.84 9.95
C GLY A 118 9.85 -14.55 10.73
N ALA A 119 9.97 -13.42 10.03
CA ALA A 119 10.14 -12.10 10.62
C ALA A 119 8.88 -11.52 11.27
N VAL A 120 7.66 -12.03 10.98
CA VAL A 120 6.44 -11.53 11.62
C VAL A 120 6.32 -12.12 13.02
N THR A 121 6.45 -11.27 14.03
CA THR A 121 6.48 -11.70 15.45
C THR A 121 5.11 -11.62 16.10
N ALA A 122 4.20 -10.78 15.61
CA ALA A 122 2.81 -10.71 16.03
C ALA A 122 1.94 -10.08 14.94
N PHE A 123 0.65 -10.41 14.90
CA PHE A 123 -0.33 -9.76 14.04
C PHE A 123 -1.74 -9.93 14.61
N GLY A 124 -2.67 -9.10 14.16
CA GLY A 124 -4.07 -9.18 14.56
C GLY A 124 -5.00 -8.48 13.59
N GLU A 125 -6.27 -8.91 13.59
CA GLU A 125 -7.34 -8.25 12.84
C GLU A 125 -7.87 -7.06 13.64
N ILE A 126 -8.14 -5.94 12.94
CA ILE A 126 -8.76 -4.76 13.53
C ILE A 126 -10.26 -4.89 13.32
N SER A 127 -11.02 -4.80 14.41
CA SER A 127 -12.47 -4.88 14.38
C SER A 127 -13.07 -3.69 13.63
N ASP A 128 -14.31 -3.81 13.15
CA ASP A 128 -15.02 -2.80 12.33
C ASP A 128 -14.64 -1.34 12.67
N LYS A 129 -15.17 -0.72 13.73
CA LYS A 129 -14.81 0.68 14.05
C LYS A 129 -13.42 0.85 14.68
N GLY A 130 -12.76 -0.26 14.99
CA GLY A 130 -11.50 -0.32 15.70
C GLY A 130 -11.67 0.03 17.17
N THR A 131 -10.91 -0.67 18.01
CA THR A 131 -10.71 -0.28 19.41
C THR A 131 -9.23 -0.35 19.76
N VAL A 132 -8.81 0.33 20.83
CA VAL A 132 -7.43 0.19 21.33
C VAL A 132 -7.14 -1.26 21.71
N GLY A 133 -8.16 -2.00 22.16
CA GLY A 133 -8.06 -3.43 22.49
C GLY A 133 -7.66 -4.32 21.31
N ASP A 134 -7.96 -3.90 20.07
CA ASP A 134 -7.58 -4.63 18.87
C ASP A 134 -6.05 -4.70 18.72
N PHE A 135 -5.33 -3.73 19.31
CA PHE A 135 -3.86 -3.63 19.29
C PHE A 135 -3.18 -4.16 20.57
N ALA A 136 -3.90 -4.90 21.42
CA ALA A 136 -3.36 -5.38 22.70
C ALA A 136 -2.13 -6.30 22.55
N GLY A 137 -2.04 -7.03 21.42
CA GLY A 137 -0.90 -7.88 21.09
C GLY A 137 0.33 -7.16 20.54
N LEU A 138 0.21 -5.88 20.18
CA LEU A 138 1.30 -5.08 19.61
C LEU A 138 2.29 -4.70 20.71
N LYS A 139 3.58 -4.88 20.44
CA LYS A 139 4.67 -4.55 21.36
C LYS A 139 5.86 -3.99 20.61
N LEU A 140 6.67 -3.18 21.29
CA LEU A 140 7.93 -2.69 20.70
C LEU A 140 9.05 -3.74 20.78
N GLU A 141 8.76 -5.01 20.52
CA GLU A 141 9.76 -6.08 20.57
C GLU A 141 10.19 -6.54 19.17
N PRO A 142 11.48 -6.82 18.96
CA PRO A 142 12.57 -6.88 19.96
C PRO A 142 13.15 -5.50 20.34
N ASN A 143 13.90 -5.44 21.45
CA ASN A 143 14.64 -4.25 21.93
C ASN A 143 13.74 -3.07 22.33
N GLY A 144 12.66 -3.34 23.07
CA GLY A 144 11.62 -2.35 23.33
C GLY A 144 12.02 -1.09 24.07
N GLU A 145 13.01 -1.14 24.96
CA GLU A 145 13.48 0.08 25.63
C GLU A 145 14.19 1.02 24.64
N GLU A 146 15.00 0.47 23.72
CA GLU A 146 15.71 1.25 22.70
C GLU A 146 14.73 1.82 21.67
N GLU A 147 13.77 1.03 21.22
CA GLU A 147 12.76 1.51 20.29
C GLU A 147 11.83 2.54 20.96
N ALA A 148 11.44 2.34 22.23
CA ALA A 148 10.67 3.33 22.97
C ALA A 148 11.42 4.66 23.10
N LYS A 149 12.72 4.61 23.38
CA LYS A 149 13.58 5.79 23.40
C LYS A 149 13.59 6.50 22.05
N ARG A 150 13.67 5.77 20.93
CA ARG A 150 13.61 6.33 19.58
C ARG A 150 12.29 7.07 19.32
N TYR A 151 11.16 6.53 19.74
CA TYR A 151 9.87 7.23 19.65
C TYR A 151 9.86 8.52 20.49
N LEU A 152 10.34 8.47 21.73
CA LEU A 152 10.44 9.63 22.63
C LEU A 152 11.39 10.73 22.10
N GLU A 153 12.41 10.33 21.36
CA GLU A 153 13.41 11.21 20.75
C GLU A 153 13.07 11.65 19.33
N ALA A 154 11.91 11.25 18.80
CA ALA A 154 11.55 11.51 17.41
C ALA A 154 11.53 13.01 17.06
N GLU A 155 12.09 13.32 15.89
CA GLU A 155 12.15 14.64 15.28
C GLU A 155 11.77 14.59 13.79
N PRO A 156 11.34 15.73 13.19
CA PRO A 156 11.08 15.78 11.75
C PRO A 156 12.34 15.44 10.93
N GLY A 157 12.22 14.45 10.03
CA GLY A 157 13.36 13.97 9.25
C GLY A 157 14.01 12.69 9.78
N ASP A 158 13.57 12.21 10.93
CA ASP A 158 13.94 10.87 11.39
C ASP A 158 13.38 9.77 10.48
N THR A 159 13.90 8.57 10.71
CA THR A 159 13.49 7.35 10.01
C THR A 159 12.11 6.82 10.45
N LEU A 160 11.51 7.39 11.50
CA LEU A 160 10.15 7.08 11.91
C LEU A 160 9.14 7.81 11.03
N ASN A 161 8.15 7.07 10.53
CA ASN A 161 7.06 7.60 9.72
C ASN A 161 5.97 8.25 10.59
N LEU A 162 6.31 9.34 11.26
CA LEU A 162 5.38 10.07 12.13
C LEU A 162 4.96 11.39 11.51
N ASP A 163 3.75 11.83 11.81
CA ASP A 163 3.32 13.20 11.54
C ASP A 163 3.79 14.17 12.65
N MET A 164 3.62 15.48 12.43
CA MET A 164 4.04 16.50 13.41
C MET A 164 3.32 16.43 14.76
N LYS A 165 2.04 16.02 14.77
CA LYS A 165 1.25 15.91 16.00
C LYS A 165 1.70 14.71 16.82
N GLU A 166 2.00 13.60 16.16
CA GLU A 166 2.52 12.39 16.79
C GLU A 166 3.90 12.62 17.39
N ILE A 167 4.81 13.28 16.66
CA ILE A 167 6.11 13.72 17.18
C ILE A 167 5.91 14.55 18.45
N SER A 168 5.01 15.54 18.40
CA SER A 168 4.72 16.40 19.57
C SER A 168 4.17 15.60 20.75
N ALA A 169 3.36 14.56 20.50
CA ALA A 169 2.81 13.69 21.54
C ALA A 169 3.90 12.86 22.23
N PHE A 170 4.84 12.28 21.47
CA PHE A 170 5.98 11.56 22.05
C PHE A 170 6.94 12.48 22.81
N GLN A 171 7.21 13.68 22.31
CA GLN A 171 8.02 14.67 23.02
C GLN A 171 7.37 15.12 24.35
N ALA A 172 6.05 15.29 24.35
CA ALA A 172 5.29 15.57 25.57
C ALA A 172 5.32 14.39 26.55
N LEU A 173 5.31 13.16 26.04
CA LEU A 173 5.46 11.95 26.86
C LEU A 173 6.87 11.85 27.45
N LYS A 174 7.91 12.17 26.67
CA LYS A 174 9.31 12.24 27.12
C LYS A 174 9.49 13.24 28.26
N ALA A 175 8.87 14.41 28.16
CA ALA A 175 8.94 15.44 29.21
C ALA A 175 8.33 14.98 30.56
N LYS A 176 7.48 13.94 30.54
CA LYS A 176 6.89 13.32 31.73
C LYS A 176 7.67 12.09 32.22
N GLY A 177 8.78 11.74 31.57
CA GLY A 177 9.57 10.55 31.89
C GLY A 177 8.91 9.23 31.45
N GLY A 178 8.16 9.24 30.35
CA GLY A 178 7.48 8.05 29.85
C GLY A 178 8.42 6.87 29.62
N ALA A 179 8.00 5.69 30.06
CA ALA A 179 8.71 4.42 29.86
C ALA A 179 8.15 3.67 28.64
N GLN A 180 8.74 2.50 28.31
CA GLN A 180 8.30 1.67 27.19
C GLN A 180 6.79 1.41 27.19
N ALA A 181 6.21 1.06 28.35
CA ALA A 181 4.78 0.78 28.45
C ALA A 181 3.90 2.01 28.10
N ASP A 182 4.34 3.22 28.45
CA ASP A 182 3.63 4.45 28.10
C ASP A 182 3.74 4.75 26.60
N VAL A 183 4.92 4.49 26.01
CA VAL A 183 5.14 4.63 24.56
C VAL A 183 4.27 3.63 23.80
N GLU A 184 4.23 2.37 24.21
CA GLU A 184 3.35 1.36 23.62
C GLU A 184 1.88 1.75 23.70
N ALA A 185 1.43 2.27 24.84
CA ALA A 185 0.06 2.76 24.99
C ALA A 185 -0.24 3.90 24.00
N LEU A 186 0.66 4.88 23.89
CA LEU A 186 0.51 5.99 22.93
C LEU A 186 0.55 5.48 21.48
N VAL A 187 1.44 4.55 21.15
CA VAL A 187 1.50 3.91 19.82
C VAL A 187 0.16 3.26 19.46
N ARG A 188 -0.44 2.47 20.36
CA ARG A 188 -1.73 1.82 20.10
C ARG A 188 -2.85 2.83 19.83
N GLU A 189 -2.90 3.93 20.57
CA GLU A 189 -3.85 5.03 20.34
C GLU A 189 -3.64 5.71 18.98
N LEU A 190 -2.39 5.97 18.60
CA LEU A 190 -2.06 6.57 17.31
C LEU A 190 -2.40 5.66 16.12
N LEU A 191 -2.12 4.35 16.26
CA LEU A 191 -2.49 3.36 15.24
C LEU A 191 -4.01 3.24 15.08
N LEU A 192 -4.76 3.29 16.17
CA LEU A 192 -6.22 3.37 16.10
C LEU A 192 -6.68 4.63 15.36
N ALA A 193 -6.12 5.79 15.68
CA ALA A 193 -6.47 7.05 15.00
C ALA A 193 -6.16 7.00 13.49
N ARG A 194 -5.00 6.44 13.11
CA ARG A 194 -4.61 6.22 11.71
C ARG A 194 -5.57 5.27 11.00
N TYR A 195 -5.91 4.16 11.65
CA TYR A 195 -6.87 3.20 11.13
C TYR A 195 -8.22 3.87 10.85
N GLN A 196 -8.79 4.57 11.83
CA GLN A 196 -10.08 5.23 11.70
C GLN A 196 -10.08 6.29 10.61
N ALA A 197 -9.02 7.12 10.55
CA ALA A 197 -8.88 8.12 9.50
C ALA A 197 -8.81 7.50 8.10
N TYR A 198 -8.03 6.43 7.93
CA TYR A 198 -7.94 5.70 6.66
C TYR A 198 -9.24 5.01 6.28
N ARG A 199 -9.90 4.35 7.24
CA ARG A 199 -11.16 3.65 7.01
C ARG A 199 -12.25 4.59 6.50
N ASP A 200 -12.34 5.77 7.09
CA ASP A 200 -13.39 6.74 6.79
C ASP A 200 -13.12 7.55 5.51
N LYS A 201 -11.85 7.73 5.13
CA LYS A 201 -11.45 8.67 4.06
C LYS A 201 -10.52 8.07 2.99
N GLY A 202 -10.22 6.79 3.09
CA GLY A 202 -9.27 6.08 2.23
C GLY A 202 -7.89 6.71 2.22
N LEU A 203 -7.31 6.85 1.03
CA LEU A 203 -5.98 7.45 0.83
C LEU A 203 -5.90 8.88 1.39
N THR A 204 -6.99 9.65 1.38
CA THR A 204 -6.99 11.02 1.92
C THR A 204 -6.98 11.08 3.44
N GLY A 205 -7.24 9.94 4.10
CA GLY A 205 -7.15 9.77 5.55
C GLY A 205 -5.74 9.50 6.06
N ILE A 206 -4.77 9.22 5.17
CA ILE A 206 -3.39 8.95 5.57
C ILE A 206 -2.70 10.27 5.93
N PRO A 207 -2.27 10.48 7.18
CA PRO A 207 -1.54 11.69 7.55
C PRO A 207 -0.14 11.68 6.92
N PRO A 208 0.39 12.86 6.55
CA PRO A 208 1.74 12.95 5.98
C PRO A 208 2.82 12.65 7.00
N TYR A 209 3.97 12.19 6.53
CA TYR A 209 5.14 11.99 7.39
C TYR A 209 6.00 13.25 7.42
N ALA A 210 6.40 13.66 8.61
CA ALA A 210 7.28 14.79 8.84
C ALA A 210 8.70 14.44 8.40
N ARG A 211 9.12 14.99 7.26
CA ARG A 211 10.51 14.95 6.80
C ARG A 211 11.19 16.27 7.17
N GLY A 212 12.52 16.26 7.25
CA GLY A 212 13.29 17.44 7.70
C GLY A 212 12.98 18.69 6.86
N GLY A 213 13.26 19.88 7.40
CA GLY A 213 13.16 21.13 6.61
C GLY A 213 11.74 21.55 6.22
N LYS A 214 10.74 21.36 7.09
CA LYS A 214 9.29 21.59 6.85
C LYS A 214 8.70 20.76 5.70
N THR A 215 9.44 19.79 5.18
CA THR A 215 8.97 18.89 4.13
C THR A 215 8.00 17.87 4.72
N MET A 216 6.91 17.61 4.00
CA MET A 216 5.92 16.60 4.38
C MET A 216 5.84 15.57 3.25
N PHE A 217 6.11 14.31 3.58
CA PHE A 217 5.98 13.21 2.64
C PHE A 217 4.52 12.71 2.64
N GLN A 218 3.96 12.51 1.45
CA GLN A 218 2.56 12.17 1.25
C GLN A 218 2.44 10.73 0.73
N LEU A 219 2.36 9.75 1.63
CA LEU A 219 2.23 8.33 1.24
C LEU A 219 1.03 8.07 0.32
N SER A 220 -0.05 8.84 0.50
CA SER A 220 -1.26 8.73 -0.34
C SER A 220 -0.97 8.89 -1.83
N GLN A 221 0.01 9.71 -2.22
CA GLN A 221 0.40 9.92 -3.61
C GLN A 221 1.13 8.71 -4.19
N ASP A 222 2.03 8.10 -3.41
CA ASP A 222 2.76 6.90 -3.85
C ASP A 222 1.82 5.69 -3.96
N LEU A 223 0.87 5.52 -3.04
CA LEU A 223 -0.14 4.46 -3.14
C LEU A 223 -1.13 4.69 -4.29
N LEU A 224 -1.45 5.95 -4.60
CA LEU A 224 -2.25 6.31 -5.76
C LEU A 224 -1.50 5.96 -7.06
N LEU A 225 -0.21 6.31 -7.14
CA LEU A 225 0.66 5.95 -8.25
C LEU A 225 0.75 4.42 -8.42
N ALA A 226 0.97 3.68 -7.35
CA ALA A 226 0.97 2.21 -7.36
C ALA A 226 -0.35 1.61 -7.87
N THR A 227 -1.47 2.27 -7.59
CA THR A 227 -2.79 1.88 -8.11
C THR A 227 -2.96 2.22 -9.59
N ASN A 228 -2.47 3.36 -10.04
CA ASN A 228 -2.51 3.74 -11.45
C ASN A 228 -1.65 2.82 -12.33
N GLU A 229 -0.50 2.38 -11.80
CA GLU A 229 0.40 1.46 -12.50
C GLU A 229 -0.07 -0.01 -12.47
N ALA A 230 -1.15 -0.32 -11.74
CA ALA A 230 -1.82 -1.62 -11.79
C ALA A 230 -2.62 -1.79 -13.11
N LYS A 231 -1.96 -1.58 -14.25
CA LYS A 231 -2.54 -1.52 -15.60
C LYS A 231 -3.37 -2.77 -15.94
N LEU A 232 -2.93 -3.94 -15.49
CA LEU A 232 -3.66 -5.20 -15.68
C LEU A 232 -4.97 -5.25 -14.86
N VAL A 233 -4.96 -4.73 -13.64
CA VAL A 233 -6.18 -4.62 -12.81
C VAL A 233 -7.13 -3.60 -13.44
N ALA A 234 -6.62 -2.45 -13.90
CA ALA A 234 -7.44 -1.46 -14.60
C ALA A 234 -8.09 -2.02 -15.87
N LYS A 235 -7.34 -2.83 -16.65
CA LYS A 235 -7.82 -3.43 -17.89
C LYS A 235 -8.85 -4.53 -17.66
N TYR A 236 -8.60 -5.42 -16.70
CA TYR A 236 -9.37 -6.66 -16.56
C TYR A 236 -10.40 -6.65 -15.44
N PHE A 237 -10.20 -5.81 -14.43
CA PHE A 237 -11.08 -5.70 -13.25
C PHE A 237 -11.37 -4.21 -12.96
N PRO A 238 -11.97 -3.45 -13.90
CA PRO A 238 -12.07 -2.00 -13.81
C PRO A 238 -12.90 -1.52 -12.61
N SER A 239 -13.92 -2.26 -12.20
CA SER A 239 -14.73 -1.95 -11.01
C SER A 239 -13.88 -2.04 -9.74
N PHE A 240 -13.03 -3.07 -9.66
CA PHE A 240 -12.10 -3.23 -8.56
C PHE A 240 -10.99 -2.18 -8.60
N HIS A 241 -10.46 -1.84 -9.77
CA HIS A 241 -9.51 -0.73 -9.92
C HIS A 241 -10.09 0.61 -9.41
N GLN A 242 -11.35 0.92 -9.75
CA GLN A 242 -12.04 2.10 -9.22
C GLN A 242 -12.20 2.04 -7.69
N THR A 243 -12.42 0.84 -7.13
CA THR A 243 -12.43 0.63 -5.66
C THR A 243 -11.08 0.98 -5.05
N LEU A 244 -9.97 0.50 -5.63
CA LEU A 244 -8.62 0.80 -5.12
C LEU A 244 -8.31 2.30 -5.11
N LEU A 245 -8.83 3.04 -6.10
CA LEU A 245 -8.65 4.48 -6.24
C LEU A 245 -9.52 5.30 -5.27
N LYS A 246 -10.74 4.82 -4.98
CA LYS A 246 -11.79 5.64 -4.35
C LYS A 246 -12.42 5.02 -3.10
N TYR A 247 -11.87 3.94 -2.57
CA TYR A 247 -12.28 3.42 -1.27
C TYR A 247 -12.24 4.53 -0.20
N PRO A 248 -13.25 4.65 0.69
CA PRO A 248 -14.42 3.78 0.83
C PRO A 248 -15.63 4.15 -0.05
N ASP A 249 -15.58 5.26 -0.78
CA ASP A 249 -16.71 5.84 -1.53
C ASP A 249 -17.21 4.93 -2.66
N ILE A 250 -16.29 4.19 -3.31
CA ILE A 250 -16.63 3.19 -4.34
C ILE A 250 -16.14 1.83 -3.88
N GLN A 251 -17.04 0.84 -3.93
CA GLN A 251 -16.73 -0.55 -3.62
C GLN A 251 -17.38 -1.46 -4.67
N ALA A 252 -16.55 -2.23 -5.36
CA ALA A 252 -16.98 -3.30 -6.24
C ALA A 252 -17.70 -4.39 -5.45
N LYS A 253 -18.47 -5.23 -6.15
CA LYS A 253 -19.14 -6.39 -5.56
C LYS A 253 -18.91 -7.63 -6.42
N PRO A 254 -18.64 -8.80 -5.82
CA PRO A 254 -18.38 -9.01 -4.39
C PRO A 254 -17.01 -8.45 -3.96
N LEU A 255 -16.92 -7.90 -2.74
CA LEU A 255 -15.67 -7.42 -2.16
C LEU A 255 -15.60 -7.82 -0.68
N GLU A 256 -14.54 -8.53 -0.31
CA GLU A 256 -14.19 -8.81 1.08
C GLU A 256 -13.09 -7.84 1.51
N VAL A 257 -13.31 -7.17 2.64
CA VAL A 257 -12.36 -6.21 3.21
C VAL A 257 -11.94 -6.67 4.59
N ARG A 258 -10.64 -6.66 4.87
CA ARG A 258 -10.08 -6.87 6.21
C ARG A 258 -9.00 -5.83 6.50
N PHE A 259 -8.90 -5.47 7.78
CA PHE A 259 -7.87 -4.58 8.28
C PHE A 259 -7.05 -5.32 9.31
N ASN A 260 -5.72 -5.20 9.24
CA ASN A 260 -4.84 -5.89 10.15
C ASN A 260 -3.74 -4.95 10.64
N TRP A 261 -3.16 -5.31 11.78
CA TRP A 261 -1.85 -4.82 12.20
C TRP A 261 -0.85 -5.98 12.23
N ALA A 262 0.43 -5.65 12.05
CA ALA A 262 1.52 -6.61 12.20
C ALA A 262 2.75 -5.97 12.85
N ASN A 263 3.50 -6.80 13.57
CA ASN A 263 4.81 -6.53 14.14
C ASN A 263 5.81 -7.38 13.34
N VAL A 264 6.77 -6.74 12.69
CA VAL A 264 7.77 -7.42 11.86
C VAL A 264 9.16 -7.08 12.38
N ASP A 265 9.93 -8.08 12.77
CA ASP A 265 11.33 -7.93 13.13
C ASP A 265 12.16 -7.72 11.86
N VAL A 266 12.60 -6.48 11.64
CA VAL A 266 13.47 -6.11 10.55
C VAL A 266 14.74 -5.50 11.14
N PHE A 267 15.87 -6.18 10.94
CA PHE A 267 17.17 -5.79 11.49
C PHE A 267 17.14 -5.62 13.02
N SER A 268 16.51 -6.57 13.74
CA SER A 268 16.40 -6.58 15.20
C SER A 268 15.59 -5.40 15.75
N ARG A 269 14.59 -4.96 14.99
CA ARG A 269 13.72 -3.82 15.34
C ARG A 269 12.28 -4.06 14.90
N PRO A 270 11.29 -3.65 15.71
CA PRO A 270 9.88 -3.83 15.38
C PRO A 270 9.39 -2.80 14.36
N THR A 271 9.18 -3.25 13.12
CA THR A 271 8.39 -2.51 12.14
C THR A 271 6.91 -2.79 12.38
N LEU A 272 6.16 -1.74 12.75
CA LEU A 272 4.72 -1.79 12.98
C LEU A 272 4.00 -1.45 11.68
N ILE A 273 3.06 -2.29 11.26
CA ILE A 273 2.36 -2.16 9.99
C ILE A 273 0.87 -2.05 10.24
N LEU A 274 0.18 -1.17 9.50
CA LEU A 274 -1.27 -1.26 9.30
C LEU A 274 -1.57 -1.60 7.85
N SER A 275 -2.41 -2.61 7.65
CA SER A 275 -2.74 -3.11 6.32
C SER A 275 -4.25 -3.15 6.04
N HIS A 276 -4.59 -2.88 4.79
CA HIS A 276 -5.94 -2.98 4.24
C HIS A 276 -5.91 -4.04 3.13
N ARG A 277 -6.55 -5.17 3.39
CA ARG A 277 -6.68 -6.29 2.46
C ARG A 277 -8.04 -6.26 1.80
N MET A 278 -8.03 -6.27 0.47
CA MET A 278 -9.22 -6.29 -0.38
C MET A 278 -9.16 -7.54 -1.27
N LEU A 279 -10.10 -8.45 -1.10
CA LEU A 279 -10.25 -9.63 -1.95
C LEU A 279 -11.50 -9.45 -2.81
N PHE A 280 -11.30 -9.51 -4.12
CA PHE A 280 -12.32 -9.38 -5.14
C PHE A 280 -12.30 -10.62 -6.04
N ASN A 281 -13.47 -11.03 -6.53
CA ASN A 281 -13.55 -12.09 -7.53
C ASN A 281 -14.52 -11.73 -8.65
N GLU A 282 -14.20 -12.17 -9.85
CA GLU A 282 -15.04 -12.06 -11.03
C GLU A 282 -14.98 -13.39 -11.77
N GLY A 283 -16.13 -14.09 -11.83
CA GLY A 283 -16.15 -15.50 -12.22
C GLY A 283 -15.26 -16.35 -11.30
N GLU A 284 -14.39 -17.14 -11.92
CA GLU A 284 -13.43 -18.04 -11.26
C GLU A 284 -12.07 -17.38 -10.96
N ALA A 285 -11.84 -16.14 -11.41
CA ALA A 285 -10.61 -15.43 -11.08
C ALA A 285 -10.76 -14.64 -9.79
N TYR A 286 -9.69 -14.64 -9.01
CA TYR A 286 -9.58 -13.89 -7.77
C TYR A 286 -8.42 -12.92 -7.85
N VAL A 287 -8.65 -11.72 -7.32
CA VAL A 287 -7.64 -10.68 -7.17
C VAL A 287 -7.64 -10.21 -5.72
N VAL A 288 -6.46 -10.21 -5.12
CA VAL A 288 -6.24 -9.67 -3.78
C VAL A 288 -5.32 -8.47 -3.87
N VAL A 289 -5.63 -7.42 -3.12
CA VAL A 289 -4.71 -6.32 -2.87
C VAL A 289 -4.45 -6.23 -1.38
N ASP A 290 -3.18 -6.21 -1.00
CA ASP A 290 -2.78 -5.82 0.34
C ASP A 290 -2.10 -4.46 0.29
N ARG A 291 -2.65 -3.49 1.02
CA ARG A 291 -2.16 -2.12 1.05
C ARG A 291 -1.69 -1.80 2.45
N HIS A 292 -0.38 -1.67 2.62
CA HIS A 292 0.21 -1.15 3.85
C HIS A 292 0.12 0.38 3.80
N TYR A 293 -0.92 0.92 4.41
CA TYR A 293 -1.16 2.37 4.49
C TYR A 293 -0.43 3.02 5.66
N TYR A 294 0.29 2.23 6.45
CA TYR A 294 1.27 2.68 7.42
C TYR A 294 2.33 1.60 7.65
N ALA A 295 3.59 2.03 7.77
CA ALA A 295 4.70 1.26 8.31
C ALA A 295 5.52 2.21 9.19
N SER A 296 5.94 1.80 10.38
CA SER A 296 6.63 2.70 11.32
C SER A 296 8.00 3.15 10.82
N HIS A 297 8.73 2.31 10.08
CA HIS A 297 10.04 2.61 9.47
C HIS A 297 10.42 1.62 8.34
N GLU A 298 11.68 1.67 7.87
CA GLU A 298 12.29 0.93 6.73
C GLU A 298 11.73 1.26 5.33
N TYR A 299 10.41 1.38 5.23
CA TYR A 299 9.71 1.79 4.01
C TYR A 299 8.53 2.70 4.38
N ASN A 300 8.04 3.43 3.40
CA ASN A 300 6.99 4.43 3.59
C ASN A 300 5.60 3.79 3.55
N GLY A 301 5.40 2.87 2.60
CA GLY A 301 4.18 2.06 2.44
C GLY A 301 4.32 1.09 1.27
N LEU A 302 3.31 0.24 1.09
CA LEU A 302 3.36 -0.87 0.14
C LEU A 302 1.98 -1.14 -0.44
N GLN A 303 1.93 -1.53 -1.72
CA GLN A 303 0.77 -2.16 -2.34
C GLN A 303 1.21 -3.44 -3.03
N SER A 304 0.68 -4.57 -2.56
CA SER A 304 0.80 -5.85 -3.26
C SER A 304 -0.47 -6.14 -4.03
N LEU A 305 -0.31 -6.73 -5.21
CA LEU A 305 -1.37 -7.29 -6.03
C LEU A 305 -1.10 -8.79 -6.10
N GLY A 306 -2.09 -9.60 -5.75
CA GLY A 306 -2.09 -11.04 -5.97
C GLY A 306 -3.23 -11.42 -6.90
N GLY A 307 -3.02 -12.40 -7.77
CA GLY A 307 -4.06 -12.97 -8.60
C GLY A 307 -3.98 -14.49 -8.64
N ALA A 308 -5.12 -15.17 -8.64
CA ALA A 308 -5.22 -16.56 -9.08
C ALA A 308 -6.21 -16.66 -10.23
N LEU A 309 -5.72 -17.17 -11.36
CA LEU A 309 -6.51 -17.36 -12.57
C LEU A 309 -6.62 -18.86 -12.85
N PRO A 310 -7.80 -19.35 -13.24
CA PRO A 310 -7.98 -20.76 -13.55
C PRO A 310 -7.17 -21.16 -14.78
N THR A 311 -6.66 -22.39 -14.76
CA THR A 311 -5.99 -23.06 -15.87
C THR A 311 -6.53 -24.49 -15.98
N LYS A 312 -6.16 -25.23 -17.03
CA LYS A 312 -6.51 -26.66 -17.14
C LYS A 312 -5.85 -27.52 -16.04
N GLU A 313 -4.74 -27.04 -15.48
CA GLU A 313 -3.88 -27.80 -14.57
C GLU A 313 -4.00 -27.34 -13.10
N GLY A 314 -4.83 -26.33 -12.83
CA GLY A 314 -4.98 -25.69 -11.52
C GLY A 314 -5.06 -24.17 -11.65
N SER A 315 -4.16 -23.42 -11.02
CA SER A 315 -4.17 -21.95 -11.03
C SER A 315 -2.83 -21.34 -11.40
N LEU A 316 -2.85 -20.26 -12.19
CA LEU A 316 -1.72 -19.37 -12.35
C LEU A 316 -1.76 -18.34 -11.21
N LEU A 317 -0.76 -18.37 -10.34
CA LEU A 317 -0.58 -17.40 -9.27
C LEU A 317 0.40 -16.33 -9.69
N VAL A 318 -0.03 -15.08 -9.62
CA VAL A 318 0.83 -13.92 -9.83
C VAL A 318 0.82 -13.08 -8.57
N SER A 319 1.97 -12.56 -8.18
CA SER A 319 2.04 -11.50 -7.18
C SER A 319 3.00 -10.41 -7.64
N LEU A 320 2.64 -9.16 -7.40
CA LEU A 320 3.44 -7.97 -7.68
C LEU A 320 3.42 -7.08 -6.44
N TYR A 321 4.59 -6.70 -5.96
CA TYR A 321 4.77 -5.81 -4.84
C TYR A 321 5.32 -4.49 -5.35
N ARG A 322 4.73 -3.40 -4.89
CA ARG A 322 5.12 -2.02 -5.16
C ARG A 322 5.36 -1.32 -3.84
N ILE A 323 6.60 -0.93 -3.58
CA ILE A 323 7.09 -0.53 -2.25
C ILE A 323 7.70 0.86 -2.36
N SER A 324 7.16 1.82 -1.60
CA SER A 324 7.76 3.15 -1.49
C SER A 324 8.77 3.17 -0.35
N THR A 325 10.00 3.61 -0.60
CA THR A 325 11.02 3.81 0.43
C THR A 325 11.96 4.97 0.08
N ASP A 326 12.31 5.77 1.08
CA ASP A 326 13.30 6.84 0.92
C ASP A 326 14.72 6.29 0.71
N GLY A 327 14.97 5.02 1.06
CA GLY A 327 16.30 4.39 0.96
C GLY A 327 16.84 4.24 -0.47
N VAL A 328 15.95 4.25 -1.47
CA VAL A 328 16.31 4.09 -2.89
C VAL A 328 16.17 5.37 -3.70
N ALA A 329 15.58 6.40 -3.11
CA ALA A 329 15.33 7.69 -3.75
C ALA A 329 16.61 8.51 -4.01
N GLY A 330 16.47 9.50 -4.91
CA GLY A 330 17.45 10.56 -5.12
C GLY A 330 18.74 10.12 -5.83
N PHE A 331 19.84 10.81 -5.52
CA PHE A 331 21.12 10.60 -6.21
C PHE A 331 21.57 9.13 -6.13
N GLY A 332 21.88 8.55 -7.29
CA GLY A 332 22.27 7.15 -7.41
C GLY A 332 21.13 6.13 -7.37
N SER A 333 19.85 6.56 -7.43
CA SER A 333 18.68 5.68 -7.41
C SER A 333 18.81 4.48 -8.36
N SER A 334 19.23 4.70 -9.61
CA SER A 334 19.42 3.61 -10.59
C SER A 334 20.39 2.50 -10.15
N ALA A 335 21.38 2.81 -9.30
CA ALA A 335 22.31 1.83 -8.72
C ALA A 335 21.78 1.22 -7.41
N LYS A 336 20.94 1.94 -6.65
CA LYS A 336 20.36 1.47 -5.39
C LYS A 336 19.26 0.43 -5.60
N HIS A 337 18.46 0.57 -6.67
CA HIS A 337 17.31 -0.31 -6.91
C HIS A 337 17.69 -1.79 -7.08
N PRO A 338 18.69 -2.16 -7.92
CA PRO A 338 19.10 -3.56 -8.04
C PRO A 338 19.61 -4.15 -6.71
N VAL A 339 20.35 -3.37 -5.92
CA VAL A 339 20.88 -3.80 -4.61
C VAL A 339 19.72 -4.05 -3.63
N ALA A 340 18.80 -3.10 -3.52
CA ALA A 340 17.64 -3.23 -2.64
C ALA A 340 16.78 -4.44 -3.02
N ARG A 341 16.53 -4.67 -4.32
CA ARG A 341 15.82 -5.87 -4.78
C ARG A 341 16.57 -7.16 -4.45
N GLY A 342 17.89 -7.16 -4.54
CA GLY A 342 18.73 -8.29 -4.11
C GLY A 342 18.59 -8.61 -2.62
N LEU A 343 18.55 -7.59 -1.77
CA LEU A 343 18.34 -7.75 -0.31
C LEU A 343 16.93 -8.26 0.03
N MET A 344 15.93 -7.92 -0.78
CA MET A 344 14.55 -8.38 -0.60
C MET A 344 14.29 -9.78 -1.18
N GLY A 345 15.13 -10.24 -2.10
CA GLY A 345 14.99 -11.53 -2.79
C GLY A 345 14.71 -12.72 -1.87
N PRO A 346 15.48 -12.93 -0.78
CA PRO A 346 15.24 -14.04 0.16
C PRO A 346 13.87 -14.02 0.82
N TYR A 347 13.40 -12.84 1.26
CA TYR A 347 12.06 -12.70 1.86
C TYR A 347 10.96 -13.05 0.86
N PHE A 348 11.12 -12.63 -0.40
CA PHE A 348 10.20 -13.01 -1.47
C PHE A 348 10.22 -14.51 -1.72
N GLU A 349 11.40 -15.14 -1.74
CA GLU A 349 11.54 -16.59 -1.86
C GLU A 349 10.78 -17.34 -0.79
N GLU A 350 10.96 -16.95 0.48
CA GLU A 350 10.31 -17.58 1.62
C GLU A 350 8.78 -17.52 1.49
N ILE A 351 8.23 -16.38 1.07
CA ILE A 351 6.80 -16.22 0.82
C ILE A 351 6.32 -17.18 -0.28
N PHE A 352 6.97 -17.20 -1.44
CA PHE A 352 6.50 -18.02 -2.56
C PHE A 352 6.72 -19.52 -2.34
N GLU A 353 7.83 -19.92 -1.71
CA GLU A 353 8.06 -21.31 -1.32
C GLU A 353 7.06 -21.75 -0.23
N GLY A 354 6.76 -20.87 0.72
CA GLY A 354 5.73 -21.08 1.72
C GLY A 354 4.34 -21.26 1.09
N LEU A 355 4.00 -20.42 0.10
CA LEU A 355 2.77 -20.56 -0.68
C LEU A 355 2.77 -21.88 -1.46
N ARG A 356 3.82 -22.20 -2.22
CA ARG A 356 3.94 -23.44 -2.99
C ARG A 356 3.66 -24.67 -2.11
N LYS A 357 4.34 -24.78 -0.96
CA LYS A 357 4.15 -25.89 0.00
C LYS A 357 2.73 -26.00 0.56
N LYS A 358 1.99 -24.89 0.65
CA LYS A 358 0.58 -24.89 1.07
C LYS A 358 -0.37 -25.25 -0.09
N THR A 359 0.10 -25.14 -1.34
CA THR A 359 -0.68 -25.41 -2.54
C THR A 359 -0.42 -26.76 -3.20
N GLU A 360 0.68 -27.41 -2.86
CA GLU A 360 0.84 -28.87 -2.99
C GLU A 360 -0.12 -29.58 -2.01
#